data_AF-W4M4I1-F1
#
_entry.id   AF-W4M4I1-F1
#
_cell.length_a   1.000
_cell.length_b   1.000
_cell.length_c   1.000
_cell.angle_alpha   90.00
_cell.angle_beta   90.00
_cell.angle_gamma   90.00
#
_symmetry.space_group_name_H-M   'P 1'
#
loop_
_entity.id
_entity.type
_entity.pdbx_description
1 polymer ?
#
loop_
_entity_poly.entity_id
_entity_poly.type
_entity_poly.pdbx_seq_one_letter_code
_entity_poly.pdbx_strand_id
1 'polypeptide(L)' 'MLRRLQAGIAERGNAHMTCYNVTDLERTLAVRLGIPLYACDPALIHLGSKTGSREIFAEAGVKDARGLCGPARCV' A
#
# COMPACT_ATOMS: atom_id res chain seq x y z
N MET A 1 -14.88 16.17 12.74
CA MET A 1 -14.87 15.37 11.49
C MET A 1 -14.78 13.87 11.75
N LEU A 2 -13.71 13.35 12.38
CA LEU A 2 -13.54 11.91 12.63
C LEU A 2 -14.74 11.23 13.32
N ARG A 3 -15.36 11.88 14.32
CA ARG A 3 -16.59 11.39 14.97
C ARG A 3 -17.75 11.16 13.99
N ARG A 4 -17.88 11.99 12.95
CA ARG A 4 -18.94 11.84 11.93
C ARG A 4 -18.70 10.59 11.09
N LEU A 5 -17.46 10.33 10.71
CA LEU A 5 -17.09 9.10 10.00
C LEU A 5 -17.33 7.87 10.87
N GLN A 6 -16.92 7.93 12.15
CA GLN A 6 -17.15 6.86 13.11
C GLN A 6 -18.63 6.55 13.33
N ALA A 7 -19.50 7.57 13.35
CA ALA A 7 -20.94 7.43 13.49
C ALA A 7 -21.62 6.89 12.22
N GLY A 8 -21.01 7.09 11.05
CA GLY A 8 -21.50 6.54 9.77
C GLY A 8 -21.22 5.05 9.58
N ILE A 9 -20.37 4.44 10.42
CA ILE A 9 -20.03 3.02 10.39
C ILE A 9 -20.85 2.33 11.47
N ALA A 10 -21.99 1.74 11.10
CA ALA A 10 -22.90 1.07 12.02
C ALA A 10 -22.29 -0.20 12.64
N GLU A 11 -21.64 -1.03 11.83
CA GLU A 11 -21.02 -2.29 12.26
C GLU A 11 -19.58 -2.37 11.75
N ARG A 12 -18.59 -2.25 12.66
CA ARG A 12 -17.17 -2.26 12.29
C ARG A 12 -16.68 -3.62 11.80
N GLY A 13 -17.28 -4.72 12.26
CA GLY A 13 -16.89 -6.09 11.89
C GLY A 13 -17.14 -6.42 10.41
N ASN A 14 -18.08 -5.70 9.78
CA ASN A 14 -18.47 -5.89 8.37
C ASN A 14 -18.04 -4.71 7.48
N ALA A 15 -17.19 -3.82 7.99
CA ALA A 15 -16.71 -2.65 7.25
C ALA A 15 -15.20 -2.76 7.00
N HIS A 16 -14.76 -2.34 5.81
CA HIS A 16 -13.34 -2.13 5.51
C HIS A 16 -13.18 -0.84 4.71
N MET A 17 -12.02 -0.21 4.84
CA MET A 17 -11.65 0.96 4.05
C MET A 17 -10.91 0.49 2.80
N THR A 18 -11.28 1.01 1.64
CA THR A 18 -10.55 0.83 0.38
C THR A 18 -10.15 2.21 -0.15
N CYS A 19 -8.93 2.31 -0.66
CA CYS A 19 -8.36 3.57 -1.15
C CYS A 19 -7.60 3.30 -2.45
N TYR A 20 -7.63 4.27 -3.37
CA TYR A 20 -6.87 4.15 -4.62
C TYR A 20 -5.36 4.19 -4.37
N ASN A 21 -4.92 5.13 -3.52
CA ASN A 21 -3.56 5.21 -3.00
C ASN A 21 -3.62 5.12 -1.48
N VAL A 22 -2.62 4.46 -0.89
CA VAL A 22 -2.50 4.35 0.55
C VAL A 22 -1.17 4.93 1.00
N THR A 23 -1.27 5.98 1.81
CA THR A 23 -0.16 6.61 2.52
C THR A 23 -0.30 6.34 4.02
N ASP A 24 0.64 6.85 4.82
CA ASP A 24 0.56 6.77 6.29
C ASP A 24 -0.72 7.39 6.85
N LEU A 25 -1.34 8.35 6.14
CA LEU A 25 -2.58 8.99 6.56
C LEU A 25 -3.76 8.04 6.50
N GLU A 26 -3.93 7.30 5.40
CA GLU A 26 -4.99 6.29 5.25
C GLU A 26 -4.81 5.17 6.28
N ARG A 27 -3.58 4.67 6.48
CA ARG A 27 -3.31 3.67 7.52
C ARG A 27 -3.71 4.18 8.91
N THR A 28 -3.32 5.41 9.24
CA THR A 28 -3.66 6.05 10.52
C THR A 28 -5.17 6.23 10.67
N LEU A 29 -5.86 6.60 9.59
CA LEU A 29 -7.30 6.77 9.59
C LEU A 29 -8.02 5.43 9.84
N ALA A 30 -7.64 4.34 9.16
CA ALA A 30 -8.21 3.01 9.38
C ALA A 30 -8.07 2.57 10.84
N VAL A 31 -6.89 2.74 11.43
CA VAL A 31 -6.64 2.44 12.86
C VAL A 31 -7.57 3.28 13.75
N ARG A 32 -7.72 4.58 13.49
CA ARG A 32 -8.61 5.47 14.24
C ARG A 32 -10.09 5.16 14.05
N LEU A 33 -10.47 4.65 12.88
CA LEU A 33 -11.81 4.17 12.60
C LEU A 33 -12.03 2.73 13.13
N GLY A 34 -11.00 2.02 13.57
CA GLY A 34 -11.13 0.64 14.04
C GLY A 34 -11.74 -0.30 12.99
N ILE A 35 -11.42 -0.08 11.72
CA ILE A 35 -11.80 -0.95 10.60
C ILE A 35 -10.56 -1.35 9.81
N PRO A 36 -10.51 -2.55 9.22
CA PRO A 36 -9.41 -2.98 8.38
C PRO A 36 -9.24 -2.07 7.15
N LEU A 37 -7.99 -1.88 6.74
CA LEU A 37 -7.62 -1.22 5.47
C LEU A 37 -7.31 -2.31 4.44
N TYR A 38 -8.12 -2.37 3.38
CA TYR A 38 -7.88 -3.25 2.25
C TYR A 38 -6.97 -2.56 1.22
N ALA A 39 -5.67 -2.58 1.49
CA ALA A 39 -4.65 -2.02 0.62
C ALA A 39 -3.25 -2.53 0.99
N CYS A 40 -2.24 -2.23 0.16
CA CYS A 40 -0.84 -2.44 0.53
C CYS A 40 -0.41 -1.49 1.67
N ASP A 41 0.48 -1.99 2.53
CA ASP A 41 1.10 -1.16 3.56
C ASP A 41 1.90 -0.01 2.88
N PRO A 42 1.73 1.25 3.31
CA PRO A 42 2.52 2.38 2.81
C PRO A 42 4.03 2.14 2.83
N ALA A 43 4.53 1.36 3.80
CA ALA A 43 5.96 1.02 3.90
C ALA A 43 6.48 0.27 2.67
N LEU A 44 5.61 -0.42 1.93
CA LEU A 44 5.95 -1.24 0.76
C LEU A 44 5.78 -0.49 -0.56
N ILE A 45 5.44 0.81 -0.54
CA ILE A 45 5.16 1.57 -1.77
C ILE A 45 6.34 1.58 -2.76
N HIS A 46 7.58 1.53 -2.25
CA HIS A 46 8.80 1.49 -3.05
C HIS A 46 8.90 0.24 -3.94
N LEU A 47 8.30 -0.88 -3.52
CA LEU A 47 8.24 -2.13 -4.30
C LEU A 47 7.36 -2.01 -5.55
N GLY A 48 6.43 -1.05 -5.58
CA GLY A 48 5.60 -0.77 -6.75
C GLY A 48 6.32 0.04 -7.83
N SER A 49 7.52 0.57 -7.56
CA SER A 49 8.31 1.29 -8.55
C SER A 49 8.86 0.34 -9.63
N LYS A 50 9.27 0.88 -10.78
CA LYS A 50 9.91 0.06 -11.84
C LYS A 50 11.17 -0.65 -11.33
N THR A 51 11.96 0.01 -10.48
CA THR A 51 13.18 -0.57 -9.93
C THR A 51 12.84 -1.59 -8.84
N GLY A 52 12.02 -1.21 -7.86
CA GLY A 52 11.64 -2.09 -6.76
C GLY A 52 10.90 -3.36 -7.20
N SER A 53 10.03 -3.26 -8.21
CA SER A 53 9.35 -4.44 -8.77
C SER A 53 10.30 -5.42 -9.47
N ARG A 54 11.40 -4.93 -10.07
CA ARG A 54 12.41 -5.78 -10.70
C ARG A 54 13.34 -6.41 -9.68
N GLU A 55 13.71 -5.66 -8.65
CA GLU A 55 14.50 -6.16 -7.52
C GLU A 55 13.77 -7.31 -6.82
N ILE A 56 12.49 -7.13 -6.47
CA ILE A 56 11.72 -8.18 -5.80
C ILE A 56 11.44 -9.40 -6.72
N PHE A 57 11.31 -9.19 -8.04
CA PHE A 57 11.18 -10.30 -8.99
C PHE A 57 12.49 -11.11 -9.08
N ALA A 58 13.64 -10.42 -9.09
CA ALA A 58 14.94 -11.08 -9.07
C ALA A 58 15.17 -11.87 -7.77
N GLU A 59 14.84 -11.28 -6.62
CA GLU A 59 14.90 -11.97 -5.31
C GLU A 59 13.99 -13.19 -5.24
N ALA A 60 12.80 -13.11 -5.83
CA ALA A 60 11.84 -14.21 -5.87
C ALA A 60 12.12 -15.26 -6.98
N GLY A 61 13.13 -15.06 -7.83
CA GLY A 61 13.42 -15.92 -8.98
C GLY A 61 12.35 -15.86 -10.08
N VAL A 62 11.52 -14.82 -10.10
CA VAL A 62 10.48 -14.58 -11.10
C VAL A 62 11.11 -13.90 -12.32
N LYS A 63 10.90 -14.45 -13.52
CA LYS A 63 11.37 -13.83 -14.76
C LYS A 63 10.58 -12.55 -15.04
N ASP A 64 11.26 -11.41 -15.07
CA ASP A 64 10.74 -10.15 -15.59
C ASP A 64 11.07 -9.98 -17.08
N ALA A 65 10.31 -9.13 -17.78
CA ALA A 65 10.72 -8.65 -19.09
C ALA A 65 11.88 -7.68 -18.89
N ARG A 66 13.12 -8.20 -18.89
CA ARG A 66 14.35 -7.43 -18.76
C ARG A 66 14.45 -6.33 -19.82
N GLY A 67 13.84 -5.18 -19.54
CA GLY A 67 14.28 -3.88 -20.06
C GLY A 67 15.56 -3.49 -19.32
N LEU A 68 16.54 -2.94 -20.04
CA LEU A 68 17.85 -2.53 -19.52
C LEU A 68 17.71 -1.60 -18.30
N CYS A 69 17.82 -2.14 -17.09
CA CYS A 69 18.19 -1.36 -15.91
C CYS A 69 19.64 -1.72 -15.62
N GLY A 70 20.55 -0.91 -16.16
CA GLY A 70 21.99 -1.08 -15.98
C GLY A 70 22.44 -0.71 -14.56
N PRO A 71 23.67 -1.07 -14.17
CA PRO A 71 24.22 -0.83 -12.84
C PRO A 71 24.59 0.65 -12.66
N ALA A 72 23.62 1.47 -12.30
CA ALA A 72 23.89 2.80 -11.75
C ALA A 72 22.76 3.18 -10.80
N ARG A 73 23.11 3.35 -9.52
CA ARG A 73 22.28 3.97 -8.48
C ARG A 73 21.53 5.18 -9.07
N CYS A 74 20.21 5.12 -9.12
CA CYS A 74 19.39 6.33 -9.21
C CYS A 74 19.47 7.03 -7.84
N VAL A 75 20.40 7.97 -7.74
CA VAL A 75 20.29 9.13 -6.86
C VAL A 75 19.38 10.16 -7.52
#